data_AF-Q1N1T5-F1
#
_entry.id   AF-Q1N1T5-F1
#
_cell.length_a   1.000
_cell.length_b   1.000
_cell.length_c   1.000
_cell.angle_alpha   90.00
_cell.angle_beta   90.00
_cell.angle_gamma   90.00
#
_symmetry.space_group_name_H-M   'P 1'
#
loop_
_entity.id
_entity.type
_entity.pdbx_description
1 polymer ?
#
loop_
_entity_poly.entity_id
_entity_poly.type
_entity_poly.pdbx_seq_one_letter_code
_entity_poly.pdbx_strand_id
1 'polypeptide(L)'
;MKTDKAAEFNLENKMKKLKQISLAGMILAASTVSMACTTEETASNNSDRDATAGICSGTTLQGSISNRRDVDWFSFEVTSAGTISVTLDHDSRDDFDWDLYPASGSSIASGSTSQIPETGSTSVSNAGTYYLKVSRYSGTGWYDLTINFPQGSGGDTGGGNTGGTDGCGYGAIPSKPSGLTEYVTGDINDVCPSGLIAGNGASLLMGGGSDVDNAFSQNVVNHIGSSMDTVVLRADDSNGYNSYLASLMASDSVITLVVDSRTLANSDYVEWLVKSAEFVFVAGGDQSAYLNAWENTKLSAALQHVYDKGGVIGGTSAGMAVMGSTMYDPDGILGAVSSEVVTNYCHSTLNFSQGMLSVPALANTVTDTHFYERDRMGRSMVFLARQATNHKVIAASEGTSLFVEADGNATVVGSYEIYVLYNGTSSNLQQGQCGSPVIYNNVNRVKLLSGQSINLNTLQHNGDEIEISIDGRNTQFYSPTSPY
;
A
#
# COMPACT_ATOMS: atom_id res chain seq x y z
N MET A 1 34.22 6.41 68.25
CA MET A 1 33.47 7.34 69.10
C MET A 1 33.12 8.56 68.26
N LYS A 2 31.82 8.74 67.98
CA LYS A 2 31.12 9.93 67.47
C LYS A 2 31.58 10.61 66.16
N THR A 3 30.70 10.44 65.17
CA THR A 3 30.21 11.40 64.15
C THR A 3 30.35 12.90 64.47
N ASP A 4 30.69 13.73 63.49
CA ASP A 4 29.71 14.68 62.87
C ASP A 4 30.29 15.56 61.72
N LYS A 5 29.48 15.63 60.65
CA LYS A 5 29.15 16.77 59.76
C LYS A 5 30.22 17.55 58.97
N ALA A 6 30.25 17.23 57.67
CA ALA A 6 29.89 18.08 56.51
C ALA A 6 30.12 19.61 56.52
N ALA A 7 30.68 20.02 55.36
CA ALA A 7 30.52 21.29 54.62
C ALA A 7 31.63 22.34 54.77
N GLU A 8 32.48 22.44 53.73
CA GLU A 8 33.03 23.68 53.14
C GLU A 8 33.83 23.28 51.87
N PHE A 9 33.32 23.57 50.67
CA PHE A 9 33.61 24.80 49.89
C PHE A 9 34.76 24.61 48.90
N ASN A 10 34.47 24.17 47.65
CA ASN A 10 35.15 24.68 46.46
C ASN A 10 34.53 24.12 45.17
N LEU A 11 33.60 24.84 44.54
CA LEU A 11 33.36 24.68 43.10
C LEU A 11 32.66 25.92 42.54
N GLU A 12 33.35 27.06 42.52
CA GLU A 12 32.91 28.21 41.73
C GLU A 12 34.05 28.80 40.91
N ASN A 13 33.67 29.17 39.68
CA ASN A 13 34.36 30.09 38.77
C ASN A 13 35.32 29.51 37.72
N LYS A 14 34.70 28.67 36.88
CA LYS A 14 34.77 28.83 35.42
C LYS A 14 34.40 30.27 35.02
N MET A 15 35.35 31.06 34.52
CA MET A 15 35.24 31.98 33.35
C MET A 15 36.30 33.10 33.42
N LYS A 16 37.32 33.04 32.56
CA LYS A 16 37.90 34.18 31.81
C LYS A 16 38.92 33.72 30.74
N LYS A 17 38.42 33.68 29.50
CA LYS A 17 39.03 33.98 28.16
C LYS A 17 40.48 34.55 28.20
N LEU A 18 41.42 34.33 27.26
CA LEU A 18 41.39 34.02 25.82
C LEU A 18 42.82 33.70 25.30
N LYS A 19 42.90 33.03 24.13
CA LYS A 19 44.01 32.89 23.14
C LYS A 19 45.01 31.73 23.26
N GLN A 20 44.71 30.64 22.55
CA GLN A 20 45.53 30.24 21.40
C GLN A 20 44.72 29.40 20.41
N ILE A 21 44.97 29.67 19.13
CA ILE A 21 44.28 29.18 17.94
C ILE A 21 44.83 27.80 17.58
N SER A 22 43.97 26.81 17.42
CA SER A 22 44.21 25.73 16.46
C SER A 22 42.88 25.20 15.92
N LEU A 23 42.90 24.97 14.62
CA LEU A 23 41.79 24.76 13.70
C LEU A 23 41.51 23.25 13.60
N ALA A 24 40.30 22.81 13.94
CA ALA A 24 39.73 21.55 13.46
C ALA A 24 38.21 21.68 13.49
N GLY A 25 37.58 21.55 12.32
CA GLY A 25 36.17 21.83 12.09
C GLY A 25 35.24 20.93 12.90
N MET A 26 34.41 21.56 13.71
CA MET A 26 33.24 20.95 14.32
C MET A 26 32.05 21.41 13.48
N ILE A 27 31.62 20.58 12.54
CA ILE A 27 30.37 20.81 11.80
C ILE A 27 29.24 20.64 12.82
N LEU A 28 28.62 21.75 13.19
CA LEU A 28 27.30 21.75 13.82
C LEU A 28 26.33 21.23 12.76
N ALA A 29 25.88 19.99 12.89
CA ALA A 29 24.69 19.55 12.17
C ALA A 29 23.51 20.35 12.73
N ALA A 30 23.07 21.36 11.98
CA ALA A 30 21.77 21.97 12.22
C ALA A 30 20.74 20.87 11.91
N SER A 31 20.16 20.30 12.96
CA SER A 31 18.99 19.45 12.86
C SER A 31 17.86 20.27 12.23
N THR A 32 17.58 20.06 10.96
CA THR A 32 16.33 20.51 10.34
C THR A 32 15.24 19.61 10.90
N VAL A 33 14.60 20.05 11.98
CA VAL A 33 13.32 19.49 12.39
C VAL A 33 12.35 19.82 11.26
N SER A 34 12.02 18.82 10.43
CA SER A 34 10.88 18.95 9.53
C SER A 34 9.64 19.02 10.43
N MET A 35 9.07 20.21 10.60
CA MET A 35 7.83 20.37 11.36
C MET A 35 6.72 19.73 10.52
N ALA A 36 6.09 18.70 11.08
CA ALA A 36 4.90 18.11 10.50
C ALA A 36 3.81 19.17 10.32
N CYS A 37 3.10 19.10 9.20
CA CYS A 37 1.98 19.99 8.92
C CYS A 37 0.90 19.81 9.99
N THR A 38 0.40 20.93 10.53
CA THR A 38 -0.64 20.91 11.54
C THR A 38 -1.98 20.62 10.89
N THR A 39 -2.64 19.55 11.31
CA THR A 39 -3.91 19.04 10.74
C THR A 39 -5.10 19.16 11.70
N GLU A 40 -4.86 19.62 12.93
CA GLU A 40 -5.88 19.94 13.93
C GLU A 40 -5.56 21.30 14.55
N GLU A 41 -6.57 22.08 14.92
CA GLU A 41 -6.36 23.31 15.65
C GLU A 41 -5.66 23.07 17.01
N THR A 42 -4.80 23.99 17.43
CA THR A 42 -4.22 23.97 18.77
C THR A 42 -5.05 24.86 19.70
N ALA A 43 -6.01 24.27 20.41
CA ALA A 43 -6.82 24.99 21.38
C ALA A 43 -6.01 25.33 22.66
N SER A 44 -6.10 26.54 23.23
CA SER A 44 -6.88 27.69 22.76
C SER A 44 -6.08 28.59 21.81
N ASN A 45 -6.58 28.80 20.59
CA ASN A 45 -6.06 29.73 19.57
C ASN A 45 -6.97 30.95 19.38
N ASN A 46 -7.51 31.45 20.50
CA ASN A 46 -8.54 32.49 20.53
C ASN A 46 -8.05 33.94 20.25
N SER A 47 -6.78 34.09 19.87
CA SER A 47 -6.17 35.36 19.51
C SER A 47 -5.03 35.16 18.50
N ASP A 48 -4.67 36.22 17.77
CA ASP A 48 -3.54 36.23 16.84
C ASP A 48 -2.21 35.83 17.48
N ARG A 49 -2.03 36.12 18.77
CA ARG A 49 -0.83 35.76 19.56
C ARG A 49 -0.70 34.28 19.83
N ASP A 50 -1.83 33.58 19.89
CA ASP A 50 -1.92 32.15 20.21
C ASP A 50 -2.34 31.34 18.98
N ALA A 51 -2.17 31.92 17.78
CA ALA A 51 -2.60 31.31 16.53
C ALA A 51 -1.95 29.94 16.32
N THR A 52 -2.74 28.97 15.87
CA THR A 52 -2.26 27.66 15.46
C THR A 52 -1.26 27.83 14.32
N ALA A 53 0.00 27.50 14.58
CA ALA A 53 1.11 27.63 13.64
C ALA A 53 1.40 26.30 12.93
N GLY A 54 2.39 26.27 12.04
CA GLY A 54 2.77 25.02 11.34
C GLY A 54 1.75 24.57 10.30
N ILE A 55 0.90 25.48 9.83
CA ILE A 55 -0.03 25.25 8.72
C ILE A 55 0.78 25.13 7.43
N CYS A 56 0.48 24.09 6.65
CA CYS A 56 1.05 23.89 5.33
C CYS A 56 0.05 24.30 4.25
N SER A 57 0.52 24.95 3.20
CA SER A 57 -0.33 25.37 2.08
C SER A 57 -1.05 24.16 1.49
N GLY A 58 -2.37 24.26 1.33
CA GLY A 58 -3.22 23.23 0.74
C GLY A 58 -3.52 22.04 1.64
N THR A 59 -3.07 22.05 2.90
CA THR A 59 -3.44 21.04 3.89
C THR A 59 -4.75 21.45 4.57
N THR A 60 -5.72 20.54 4.62
CA THR A 60 -6.95 20.73 5.40
C THR A 60 -6.66 20.50 6.87
N LEU A 61 -7.02 21.49 7.68
CA LEU A 61 -6.99 21.44 9.13
C LEU A 61 -8.41 21.31 9.67
N GLN A 62 -8.59 20.43 10.65
CA GLN A 62 -9.85 20.28 11.38
C GLN A 62 -9.89 21.23 12.57
N GLY A 63 -10.97 21.98 12.69
CA GLY A 63 -11.21 22.86 13.83
C GLY A 63 -12.66 22.81 14.29
N SER A 64 -12.96 23.49 15.39
CA SER A 64 -14.31 23.53 15.93
C SER A 64 -14.62 24.82 16.68
N ILE A 65 -15.76 25.43 16.35
CA ILE A 65 -16.30 26.54 17.14
C ILE A 65 -17.14 25.94 18.26
N SER A 66 -16.58 25.87 19.47
CA SER A 66 -17.23 25.25 20.63
C SER A 66 -18.35 26.10 21.24
N ASN A 67 -18.26 27.43 21.11
CA ASN A 67 -19.24 28.36 21.69
C ASN A 67 -19.21 29.74 21.02
N ARG A 68 -20.13 30.63 21.40
CA ARG A 68 -20.27 31.97 20.78
C ARG A 68 -19.07 32.93 20.95
N ARG A 69 -18.12 32.60 21.81
CA ARG A 69 -16.91 33.40 22.05
C ARG A 69 -15.67 32.75 21.43
N ASP A 70 -15.82 31.56 20.85
CA ASP A 70 -14.73 30.85 20.18
C ASP A 70 -14.46 31.49 18.83
N VAL A 71 -13.20 31.79 18.59
CA VAL A 71 -12.67 32.39 17.37
C VAL A 71 -11.29 31.80 17.15
N ASP A 72 -11.06 31.14 16.03
CA ASP A 72 -9.83 30.38 15.86
C ASP A 72 -8.87 31.12 14.94
N TRP A 73 -7.67 31.40 15.46
CA TRP A 73 -6.60 32.02 14.70
C TRP A 73 -5.59 30.98 14.21
N PHE A 74 -5.12 31.16 12.98
CA PHE A 74 -4.13 30.33 12.30
C PHE A 74 -3.03 31.23 11.76
N SER A 75 -1.78 30.81 11.84
CA SER A 75 -0.63 31.55 11.30
C SER A 75 0.16 30.70 10.31
N PHE A 76 0.58 31.34 9.22
CA PHE A 76 1.33 30.68 8.15
C PHE A 76 2.29 31.65 7.46
N GLU A 77 3.38 31.11 6.92
CA GLU A 77 4.43 31.90 6.27
C GLU A 77 4.27 31.89 4.77
N VAL A 78 4.06 33.08 4.21
CA VAL A 78 4.08 33.32 2.77
C VAL A 78 5.48 33.76 2.39
N THR A 79 6.18 32.98 1.58
CA THR A 79 7.59 33.26 1.26
C THR A 79 7.79 33.87 -0.12
N SER A 80 6.72 34.10 -0.89
CA SER A 80 6.75 34.81 -2.17
C SER A 80 5.41 35.49 -2.48
N ALA A 81 5.41 36.47 -3.40
CA ALA A 81 4.17 37.04 -3.90
C ALA A 81 3.35 35.99 -4.65
N GLY A 82 2.02 36.02 -4.51
CA GLY A 82 1.12 35.06 -5.16
C GLY A 82 -0.29 35.14 -4.61
N THR A 83 -1.07 34.07 -4.80
CA THR A 83 -2.48 34.04 -4.37
C THR A 83 -2.63 33.22 -3.10
N ILE A 84 -3.31 33.80 -2.11
CA ILE A 84 -3.84 33.06 -0.97
C ILE A 84 -5.29 32.70 -1.29
N SER A 85 -5.67 31.43 -1.15
CA SER A 85 -7.07 31.01 -1.20
C SER A 85 -7.47 30.26 0.05
N VAL A 86 -8.73 30.44 0.45
CA VAL A 86 -9.31 29.86 1.66
C VAL A 86 -10.54 29.07 1.24
N THR A 87 -10.69 27.89 1.82
CA THR A 87 -11.88 27.04 1.73
C THR A 87 -12.24 26.63 3.16
N LEU A 88 -13.47 26.92 3.56
CA LEU A 88 -14.00 26.64 4.87
C LEU A 88 -15.27 25.81 4.71
N ASP A 89 -15.18 24.50 4.97
CA ASP A 89 -16.33 23.59 4.94
C ASP A 89 -16.89 23.40 6.36
N HIS A 90 -18.20 23.33 6.50
CA HIS A 90 -18.87 23.14 7.79
C HIS A 90 -20.26 22.52 7.62
N ASP A 91 -20.92 22.13 8.71
CA ASP A 91 -22.29 21.59 8.67
C ASP A 91 -23.27 22.63 8.10
N SER A 92 -24.25 22.14 7.33
CA SER A 92 -25.37 22.91 6.77
C SER A 92 -26.22 23.71 7.76
N ARG A 93 -26.11 23.40 9.07
CA ARG A 93 -26.84 24.05 10.17
C ARG A 93 -26.01 25.16 10.84
N ASP A 94 -24.73 25.24 10.52
CA ASP A 94 -23.79 26.23 11.04
C ASP A 94 -23.45 27.25 9.95
N ASP A 95 -22.87 28.39 10.36
CA ASP A 95 -22.48 29.45 9.46
C ASP A 95 -21.23 30.12 10.03
N PHE A 96 -20.07 29.80 9.47
CA PHE A 96 -18.78 30.30 9.92
C PHE A 96 -18.15 31.16 8.83
N ASP A 97 -17.63 32.29 9.26
CA ASP A 97 -16.98 33.30 8.43
C ASP A 97 -15.46 33.20 8.61
N TRP A 98 -14.70 33.70 7.65
CA TRP A 98 -13.25 33.86 7.81
C TRP A 98 -12.75 35.23 7.38
N ASP A 99 -11.70 35.70 8.05
CA ASP A 99 -10.97 36.93 7.74
C ASP A 99 -9.48 36.63 7.60
N LEU A 100 -8.86 37.11 6.52
CA LEU A 100 -7.43 37.00 6.26
C LEU A 100 -6.73 38.31 6.60
N TYR A 101 -5.67 38.26 7.42
CA TYR A 101 -4.87 39.40 7.85
C TYR A 101 -3.40 39.24 7.44
N PRO A 102 -2.72 40.32 7.01
CA PRO A 102 -1.27 40.38 7.03
C PRO A 102 -0.76 40.51 8.48
N ALA A 103 0.56 40.40 8.71
CA ALA A 103 1.17 40.50 10.05
C ALA A 103 0.82 41.77 10.85
N SER A 104 0.36 42.84 10.20
CA SER A 104 -0.18 44.02 10.86
C SER A 104 -1.16 44.75 9.95
N GLY A 105 -2.25 45.30 10.50
CA GLY A 105 -3.25 46.05 9.75
C GLY A 105 -4.64 45.42 9.80
N SER A 106 -5.52 45.83 8.89
CA SER A 106 -6.89 45.31 8.76
C SER A 106 -6.93 44.06 7.86
N SER A 107 -8.06 43.34 7.85
CA SER A 107 -8.22 42.18 6.96
C SER A 107 -8.17 42.61 5.48
N ILE A 108 -7.59 41.74 4.67
CA ILE A 108 -7.34 41.96 3.23
C ILE A 108 -8.22 41.07 2.34
N ALA A 109 -8.90 40.08 2.94
CA ALA A 109 -9.95 39.29 2.32
C ALA A 109 -10.83 38.68 3.41
N SER A 110 -12.08 38.36 3.08
CA SER A 110 -13.02 37.70 3.98
C SER A 110 -14.03 36.83 3.22
N GLY A 111 -14.48 35.75 3.85
CA GLY A 111 -15.71 35.03 3.55
C GLY A 111 -16.74 35.35 4.64
N SER A 112 -17.98 35.61 4.24
CA SER A 112 -19.10 35.90 5.17
C SER A 112 -20.45 35.51 4.55
N THR A 113 -20.47 34.35 3.91
CA THR A 113 -21.57 33.79 3.13
C THR A 113 -21.95 32.44 3.69
N SER A 114 -23.23 32.10 3.59
CA SER A 114 -23.73 30.77 4.00
C SER A 114 -23.44 29.66 2.97
N GLN A 115 -22.41 29.81 2.13
CA GLN A 115 -22.04 28.81 1.13
C GLN A 115 -21.20 27.70 1.78
N ILE A 116 -21.37 26.46 1.30
CA ILE A 116 -20.68 25.29 1.87
C ILE A 116 -20.06 24.49 0.71
N PRO A 117 -18.72 24.42 0.62
CA PRO A 117 -17.77 25.17 1.44
C PRO A 117 -17.81 26.67 1.09
N GLU A 118 -17.51 27.51 2.07
CA GLU A 118 -17.27 28.92 1.83
C GLU A 118 -15.86 29.10 1.26
N THR A 119 -15.74 29.83 0.15
CA THR A 119 -14.46 30.00 -0.54
C THR A 119 -14.16 31.46 -0.88
N GLY A 120 -12.87 31.78 -0.95
CA GLY A 120 -12.41 33.07 -1.47
C GLY A 120 -10.91 33.10 -1.70
N SER A 121 -10.43 34.10 -2.42
CA SER A 121 -8.99 34.26 -2.69
C SER A 121 -8.60 35.72 -2.85
N THR A 122 -7.33 36.01 -2.58
CA THR A 122 -6.75 37.34 -2.78
C THR A 122 -5.28 37.22 -3.16
N SER A 123 -4.78 38.17 -3.95
CA SER A 123 -3.36 38.23 -4.29
C SER A 123 -2.60 39.06 -3.25
N VAL A 124 -1.47 38.52 -2.81
CA VAL A 124 -0.54 39.17 -1.89
C VAL A 124 0.79 39.42 -2.57
N SER A 125 1.36 40.62 -2.38
CA SER A 125 2.62 41.04 -3.00
C SER A 125 3.82 40.93 -2.06
N ASN A 126 3.58 40.82 -0.75
CA ASN A 126 4.62 40.81 0.25
C ASN A 126 4.73 39.43 0.88
N ALA A 127 5.96 38.91 0.93
CA ALA A 127 6.31 37.77 1.78
C ALA A 127 6.26 38.19 3.27
N GLY A 128 5.99 37.22 4.14
CA GLY A 128 5.90 37.37 5.58
C GLY A 128 4.78 36.49 6.17
N THR A 129 4.60 36.61 7.48
CA THR A 129 3.54 35.92 8.20
C THR A 129 2.17 36.48 7.85
N TYR A 130 1.22 35.59 7.59
CA TYR A 130 -0.20 35.89 7.45
C TYR A 130 -0.98 35.13 8.51
N TYR A 131 -2.16 35.67 8.82
CA TYR A 131 -3.07 35.09 9.80
C TYR A 131 -4.44 34.90 9.18
N LEU A 132 -5.06 33.76 9.44
CA LEU A 132 -6.48 33.55 9.16
C LEU A 132 -7.24 33.45 10.48
N LYS A 133 -8.38 34.12 10.55
CA LYS A 133 -9.31 34.04 11.67
C LYS A 133 -10.60 33.40 11.18
N VAL A 134 -11.02 32.29 11.79
CA VAL A 134 -12.35 31.72 11.61
C VAL A 134 -13.25 32.20 12.75
N SER A 135 -14.45 32.68 12.42
CA SER A 135 -15.39 33.22 13.39
C SER A 135 -16.81 32.80 13.10
N ARG A 136 -17.59 32.67 14.17
CA ARG A 136 -18.97 32.24 14.09
C ARG A 136 -19.92 33.37 13.68
N TYR A 137 -20.66 33.18 12.59
CA TYR A 137 -21.89 33.94 12.34
C TYR A 137 -23.08 33.28 13.07
N SER A 138 -23.30 31.99 12.84
CA SER A 138 -24.34 31.19 13.51
C SER A 138 -23.88 29.74 13.75
N GLY A 139 -24.65 28.94 14.50
CA GLY A 139 -24.25 27.54 14.77
C GLY A 139 -23.07 27.32 15.73
N THR A 140 -22.68 26.09 15.98
CA THR A 140 -21.44 25.69 16.70
C THR A 140 -21.17 24.25 16.29
N GLY A 141 -19.93 23.93 15.95
CA GLY A 141 -19.66 22.66 15.30
C GLY A 141 -18.27 22.62 14.71
N TRP A 142 -18.03 21.54 13.99
CA TRP A 142 -16.77 21.29 13.29
C TRP A 142 -16.68 22.18 12.04
N TYR A 143 -15.46 22.43 11.60
CA TYR A 143 -15.15 22.91 10.26
C TYR A 143 -13.86 22.29 9.74
N ASP A 144 -13.77 22.18 8.42
CA ASP A 144 -12.55 21.86 7.71
C ASP A 144 -12.04 23.13 7.02
N LEU A 145 -10.84 23.56 7.41
CA LEU A 145 -10.19 24.76 6.90
C LEU A 145 -8.99 24.39 6.02
N THR A 146 -9.02 24.80 4.75
CA THR A 146 -7.87 24.71 3.85
C THR A 146 -7.41 26.10 3.46
N ILE A 147 -6.13 26.39 3.69
CA ILE A 147 -5.48 27.63 3.24
C ILE A 147 -4.40 27.26 2.22
N ASN A 148 -4.54 27.70 0.98
CA ASN A 148 -3.46 27.65 -0.01
C ASN A 148 -2.74 28.99 -0.01
N PHE A 149 -1.41 28.99 0.03
CA PHE A 149 -0.63 30.21 0.06
C PHE A 149 0.75 30.01 -0.58
N PRO A 150 1.32 31.05 -1.19
CA PRO A 150 2.53 30.92 -1.99
C PRO A 150 3.76 30.72 -1.09
N GLN A 151 4.55 29.70 -1.43
CA GLN A 151 5.82 29.40 -0.78
C GLN A 151 6.94 29.60 -1.81
N GLY A 152 7.84 30.54 -1.56
CA GLY A 152 9.03 30.81 -2.33
C GLY A 152 10.00 29.63 -2.33
N SER A 153 10.49 29.29 -3.53
CA SER A 153 11.45 28.22 -3.76
C SER A 153 12.76 28.48 -3.02
N GLY A 154 13.04 27.66 -2.00
CA GLY A 154 14.42 27.34 -1.66
C GLY A 154 15.01 26.46 -2.74
N GLY A 155 15.44 27.07 -3.85
CA GLY A 155 16.18 26.40 -4.92
C GLY A 155 15.44 26.24 -6.23
N ASP A 156 15.67 27.23 -7.09
CA ASP A 156 15.59 27.21 -8.55
C ASP A 156 14.22 27.38 -9.25
N THR A 157 14.32 27.91 -10.47
CA THR A 157 13.58 29.07 -10.97
C THR A 157 12.56 28.70 -12.05
N GLY A 158 11.31 29.14 -11.89
CA GLY A 158 10.27 29.08 -12.92
C GLY A 158 10.00 30.46 -13.52
N GLY A 159 10.79 30.86 -14.51
CA GLY A 159 10.54 32.04 -15.33
C GLY A 159 10.82 31.73 -16.80
N GLY A 160 9.97 30.91 -17.42
CA GLY A 160 10.04 30.60 -18.84
C GLY A 160 9.57 29.17 -19.13
N ASN A 161 8.56 29.05 -19.99
CA ASN A 161 8.12 27.79 -20.55
C ASN A 161 9.30 27.00 -21.15
N THR A 162 9.75 25.97 -20.43
CA THR A 162 10.48 24.80 -20.93
C THR A 162 10.07 23.62 -20.06
N GLY A 163 9.42 22.63 -20.65
CA GLY A 163 8.72 21.55 -19.93
C GLY A 163 9.60 20.57 -19.15
N GLY A 164 8.91 19.75 -18.35
CA GLY A 164 9.40 18.58 -17.61
C GLY A 164 8.64 18.46 -16.28
N THR A 165 8.00 17.35 -15.91
CA THR A 165 7.84 16.02 -16.53
C THR A 165 6.41 15.56 -16.22
N ASP A 166 5.59 15.43 -17.26
CA ASP A 166 4.43 14.54 -17.26
C ASP A 166 4.91 13.22 -16.63
N GLY A 167 4.29 12.72 -15.55
CA GLY A 167 4.68 11.49 -14.86
C GLY A 167 4.52 10.30 -15.79
N CYS A 168 5.34 10.24 -16.82
CA CYS A 168 5.32 9.29 -17.92
C CYS A 168 3.95 9.19 -18.62
N GLY A 169 3.16 10.27 -18.59
CA GLY A 169 1.79 10.33 -19.11
C GLY A 169 0.67 10.18 -18.05
N TYR A 170 1.01 10.05 -16.77
CA TYR A 170 0.07 9.97 -15.64
C TYR A 170 -0.24 11.34 -15.01
N GLY A 171 0.34 12.44 -15.50
CA GLY A 171 0.17 13.76 -14.93
C GLY A 171 0.85 13.94 -13.56
N ALA A 172 0.51 15.03 -12.86
CA ALA A 172 1.09 15.35 -11.56
C ALA A 172 0.54 14.43 -10.45
N ILE A 173 1.37 14.14 -9.45
CA ILE A 173 1.00 13.35 -8.28
C ILE A 173 -0.18 14.03 -7.55
N PRO A 174 -1.32 13.33 -7.34
CA PRO A 174 -2.44 13.86 -6.59
C PRO A 174 -2.09 14.13 -5.12
N SER A 175 -2.99 14.79 -4.38
CA SER A 175 -2.80 14.95 -2.94
C SER A 175 -3.05 13.64 -2.20
N LYS A 176 -2.13 13.24 -1.33
CA LYS A 176 -2.31 12.09 -0.44
C LYS A 176 -3.57 12.25 0.42
N PRO A 177 -4.48 11.25 0.44
CA PRO A 177 -5.70 11.31 1.26
C PRO A 177 -5.39 11.18 2.75
N SER A 178 -6.21 11.83 3.57
CA SER A 178 -6.17 11.68 5.03
C SER A 178 -6.43 10.23 5.45
N GLY A 179 -5.70 9.74 6.45
CA GLY A 179 -5.85 8.38 6.97
C GLY A 179 -5.12 7.29 6.19
N LEU A 180 -4.48 7.61 5.04
CA LEU A 180 -3.60 6.67 4.36
C LEU A 180 -2.24 6.59 5.08
N THR A 181 -1.98 5.45 5.68
CA THR A 181 -0.65 5.13 6.18
C THR A 181 0.24 4.78 4.99
N GLU A 182 1.36 5.48 4.87
CA GLU A 182 2.33 5.30 3.80
C GLU A 182 3.74 5.46 4.33
N TYR A 183 4.64 4.65 3.78
CA TYR A 183 6.06 4.70 4.05
C TYR A 183 6.81 4.82 2.73
N VAL A 184 7.68 5.84 2.62
CA VAL A 184 8.45 6.13 1.41
C VAL A 184 9.93 5.87 1.67
N THR A 185 10.60 5.25 0.71
CA THR A 185 12.07 5.14 0.65
C THR A 185 12.48 5.38 -0.79
N GLY A 186 13.35 6.37 -1.05
CA GLY A 186 13.71 6.76 -2.41
C GLY A 186 13.06 8.07 -2.85
N ASP A 187 13.00 8.31 -4.17
CA ASP A 187 12.30 9.45 -4.78
C ASP A 187 10.84 9.08 -5.06
N ILE A 188 9.88 9.97 -4.86
CA ILE A 188 8.47 9.69 -5.16
C ILE A 188 8.07 10.07 -6.59
N ASN A 189 8.93 10.81 -7.28
CA ASN A 189 8.69 11.18 -8.66
C ASN A 189 8.89 9.98 -9.58
N ASP A 190 7.94 9.77 -10.47
CA ASP A 190 7.92 8.63 -11.40
C ASP A 190 9.17 8.60 -12.30
N VAL A 191 9.85 7.46 -12.33
CA VAL A 191 10.95 7.20 -13.26
C VAL A 191 10.39 6.56 -14.53
N CYS A 192 10.36 7.31 -15.63
CA CYS A 192 9.82 6.79 -16.89
C CYS A 192 10.64 5.63 -17.46
N PRO A 193 10.12 4.38 -17.43
CA PRO A 193 10.83 3.28 -18.03
C PRO A 193 10.76 3.42 -19.55
N SER A 194 11.91 3.44 -20.21
CA SER A 194 11.94 3.38 -21.69
C SER A 194 11.75 1.97 -22.25
N GLY A 195 11.49 0.97 -21.38
CA GLY A 195 11.67 -0.45 -21.70
C GLY A 195 10.47 -1.38 -21.46
N LEU A 196 9.39 -0.93 -20.80
CA LEU A 196 8.22 -1.80 -20.64
C LEU A 196 7.49 -2.00 -21.97
N ILE A 197 7.04 -3.23 -22.22
CA ILE A 197 6.28 -3.59 -23.41
C ILE A 197 4.83 -3.83 -23.00
N ALA A 198 3.91 -2.99 -23.49
CA ALA A 198 2.49 -3.17 -23.24
C ALA A 198 2.01 -4.57 -23.67
N GLY A 199 1.25 -5.23 -22.80
CA GLY A 199 0.79 -6.61 -22.96
C GLY A 199 1.81 -7.68 -22.55
N ASN A 200 3.01 -7.30 -22.12
CA ASN A 200 4.06 -8.22 -21.67
C ASN A 200 4.21 -8.28 -20.14
N GLY A 201 3.11 -8.12 -19.39
CA GLY A 201 3.15 -8.16 -17.92
C GLY A 201 3.50 -9.54 -17.37
N ALA A 202 4.06 -9.56 -16.16
CA ALA A 202 4.38 -10.79 -15.45
C ALA A 202 3.78 -10.83 -14.05
N SER A 203 3.68 -12.03 -13.48
CA SER A 203 3.15 -12.26 -12.14
C SER A 203 4.15 -13.01 -11.25
N LEU A 204 4.34 -12.54 -10.02
CA LEU A 204 5.17 -13.20 -9.02
C LEU A 204 4.30 -13.81 -7.91
N LEU A 205 4.23 -15.14 -7.85
CA LEU A 205 3.43 -15.87 -6.86
C LEU A 205 4.34 -16.43 -5.76
N MET A 206 4.16 -16.06 -4.49
CA MET A 206 5.00 -16.54 -3.38
C MET A 206 4.18 -17.24 -2.28
N GLY A 207 4.71 -18.37 -1.80
CA GLY A 207 4.00 -19.25 -0.87
C GLY A 207 3.93 -18.77 0.59
N GLY A 208 4.56 -17.66 0.95
CA GLY A 208 4.67 -17.20 2.34
C GLY A 208 5.94 -17.67 3.04
N GLY A 209 6.03 -17.43 4.35
CA GLY A 209 7.25 -17.66 5.13
C GLY A 209 8.30 -16.59 4.82
N SER A 210 9.58 -16.99 4.73
CA SER A 210 10.63 -16.08 4.25
C SER A 210 10.42 -15.75 2.78
N ASP A 211 10.61 -14.50 2.40
CA ASP A 211 10.56 -14.11 0.99
C ASP A 211 11.74 -14.67 0.18
N VAL A 212 11.59 -14.71 -1.14
CA VAL A 212 12.58 -15.29 -2.07
C VAL A 212 13.36 -14.18 -2.77
N ASP A 213 14.52 -13.82 -2.21
CA ASP A 213 15.35 -12.70 -2.70
C ASP A 213 15.68 -12.78 -4.20
N ASN A 214 15.95 -13.97 -4.71
CA ASN A 214 16.27 -14.20 -6.12
C ASN A 214 15.09 -13.90 -7.04
N ALA A 215 13.85 -14.08 -6.57
CA ALA A 215 12.68 -13.75 -7.38
C ALA A 215 12.60 -12.23 -7.63
N PHE A 216 12.90 -11.41 -6.62
CA PHE A 216 12.98 -9.96 -6.79
C PHE A 216 14.21 -9.55 -7.62
N SER A 217 15.39 -9.94 -7.18
CA SER A 217 16.67 -9.46 -7.74
C SER A 217 17.02 -10.04 -9.12
N GLN A 218 16.47 -11.19 -9.50
CA GLN A 218 16.77 -11.85 -10.78
C GLN A 218 15.58 -12.02 -11.70
N ASN A 219 14.34 -12.08 -11.21
CA ASN A 219 13.19 -12.19 -12.11
C ASN A 219 12.53 -10.82 -12.30
N VAL A 220 12.12 -10.16 -11.21
CA VAL A 220 11.46 -8.85 -11.30
C VAL A 220 12.41 -7.82 -11.92
N VAL A 221 13.63 -7.66 -11.39
CA VAL A 221 14.61 -6.68 -11.91
C VAL A 221 14.99 -6.97 -13.37
N ASN A 222 15.15 -8.24 -13.77
CA ASN A 222 15.46 -8.54 -15.17
C ASN A 222 14.28 -8.27 -16.11
N HIS A 223 13.05 -8.28 -15.60
CA HIS A 223 11.85 -8.02 -16.37
C HIS A 223 11.59 -6.51 -16.55
N ILE A 224 11.64 -5.74 -15.46
CA ILE A 224 11.30 -4.30 -15.48
C ILE A 224 12.52 -3.38 -15.64
N GLY A 225 13.72 -3.87 -15.32
CA GLY A 225 14.94 -3.08 -15.22
C GLY A 225 15.31 -2.75 -13.76
N SER A 226 16.49 -2.14 -13.58
CA SER A 226 16.95 -1.57 -12.30
C SER A 226 16.51 -0.12 -12.14
N SER A 227 16.49 0.39 -10.90
CA SER A 227 16.14 1.79 -10.60
C SER A 227 14.73 2.14 -11.08
N MET A 228 13.80 1.24 -10.78
CA MET A 228 12.38 1.37 -11.08
C MET A 228 11.56 1.56 -9.80
N ASP A 229 10.32 2.00 -9.96
CA ASP A 229 9.41 2.27 -8.85
C ASP A 229 8.71 1.00 -8.37
N THR A 230 8.69 0.82 -7.05
CA THR A 230 8.05 -0.32 -6.39
C THR A 230 6.99 0.15 -5.42
N VAL A 231 5.76 -0.33 -5.56
CA VAL A 231 4.71 -0.16 -4.55
C VAL A 231 4.48 -1.45 -3.80
N VAL A 232 4.40 -1.37 -2.48
CA VAL A 232 4.01 -2.49 -1.62
C VAL A 232 2.63 -2.20 -1.05
N LEU A 233 1.66 -3.09 -1.31
CA LEU A 233 0.31 -2.96 -0.77
C LEU A 233 0.13 -3.87 0.44
N ARG A 234 -0.47 -3.33 1.50
CA ARG A 234 -0.73 -4.02 2.76
C ARG A 234 -2.12 -3.74 3.31
N ALA A 235 -2.57 -4.63 4.18
CA ALA A 235 -3.74 -4.44 5.04
C ALA A 235 -3.34 -4.27 6.52
N ASP A 236 -2.09 -4.56 6.87
CA ASP A 236 -1.52 -4.35 8.20
C ASP A 236 -0.50 -3.20 8.20
N ASP A 237 -0.41 -2.47 9.31
CA ASP A 237 0.49 -1.33 9.46
C ASP A 237 1.93 -1.78 9.72
N SER A 238 2.73 -1.88 8.65
CA SER A 238 4.15 -2.22 8.71
C SER A 238 4.89 -1.76 7.46
N ASN A 239 6.19 -1.49 7.60
CA ASN A 239 7.07 -1.03 6.52
C ASN A 239 8.26 -1.97 6.26
N GLY A 240 8.17 -3.23 6.68
CA GLY A 240 9.28 -4.20 6.62
C GLY A 240 9.87 -4.43 5.23
N TYR A 241 9.15 -4.07 4.16
CA TYR A 241 9.62 -4.22 2.77
C TYR A 241 10.43 -3.03 2.24
N ASN A 242 10.25 -1.82 2.77
CA ASN A 242 10.83 -0.61 2.14
C ASN A 242 12.36 -0.68 2.00
N SER A 243 13.08 -0.76 3.12
CA SER A 243 14.56 -0.80 3.09
C SER A 243 15.08 -2.09 2.45
N TYR A 244 14.37 -3.19 2.66
CA TYR A 244 14.74 -4.50 2.11
C TYR A 244 14.71 -4.49 0.59
N LEU A 245 13.56 -4.18 -0.03
CA LEU A 245 13.40 -4.17 -1.49
C LEU A 245 14.21 -3.04 -2.14
N ALA A 246 14.29 -1.86 -1.52
CA ALA A 246 15.10 -0.76 -2.06
C ALA A 246 16.56 -1.19 -2.22
N SER A 247 17.11 -1.89 -1.22
CA SER A 247 18.48 -2.40 -1.26
C SER A 247 18.64 -3.59 -2.21
N LEU A 248 17.70 -4.53 -2.20
CA LEU A 248 17.80 -5.80 -2.93
C LEU A 248 17.64 -5.61 -4.45
N MET A 249 16.73 -4.72 -4.85
CA MET A 249 16.39 -4.47 -6.25
C MET A 249 17.10 -3.25 -6.83
N ALA A 250 17.78 -2.45 -5.99
CA ALA A 250 18.26 -1.12 -6.34
C ALA A 250 17.12 -0.27 -6.96
N SER A 251 15.94 -0.33 -6.34
CA SER A 251 14.76 0.45 -6.74
C SER A 251 15.06 1.95 -6.67
N ASP A 252 14.41 2.74 -7.51
CA ASP A 252 14.42 4.19 -7.36
C ASP A 252 13.60 4.57 -6.12
N SER A 253 12.41 3.97 -6.03
CA SER A 253 11.52 4.10 -4.89
C SER A 253 10.94 2.77 -4.42
N VAL A 254 10.69 2.69 -3.11
CA VAL A 254 9.78 1.71 -2.52
C VAL A 254 8.79 2.46 -1.66
N ILE A 255 7.51 2.39 -2.03
CA ILE A 255 6.41 3.04 -1.35
C ILE A 255 5.45 1.97 -0.83
N THR A 256 5.34 1.85 0.50
CA THR A 256 4.35 0.97 1.11
C THR A 256 3.09 1.75 1.40
N LEU A 257 1.93 1.22 0.98
CA LEU A 257 0.60 1.77 1.23
C LEU A 257 -0.24 0.77 2.03
N VAL A 258 -0.80 1.22 3.15
CA VAL A 258 -1.81 0.46 3.89
C VAL A 258 -3.19 0.89 3.39
N VAL A 259 -3.79 0.08 2.53
CA VAL A 259 -5.08 0.39 1.91
C VAL A 259 -6.14 -0.54 2.49
N ASP A 260 -6.70 -0.16 3.63
CA ASP A 260 -7.61 -1.00 4.43
C ASP A 260 -9.10 -0.66 4.25
N SER A 261 -9.42 0.29 3.37
CA SER A 261 -10.79 0.72 3.13
C SER A 261 -11.06 1.02 1.66
N ARG A 262 -12.34 0.90 1.26
CA ARG A 262 -12.79 1.26 -0.09
C ARG A 262 -12.57 2.75 -0.40
N THR A 263 -12.59 3.63 0.61
CA THR A 263 -12.31 5.06 0.42
C THR A 263 -10.86 5.28 -0.01
N LEU A 264 -9.91 4.67 0.71
CA LEU A 264 -8.50 4.73 0.35
C LEU A 264 -8.23 4.05 -1.02
N ALA A 265 -8.86 2.90 -1.28
CA ALA A 265 -8.75 2.20 -2.56
C ALA A 265 -9.34 2.96 -3.76
N ASN A 266 -10.16 3.99 -3.52
CA ASN A 266 -10.71 4.89 -4.55
C ASN A 266 -10.07 6.30 -4.55
N SER A 267 -8.97 6.48 -3.82
CA SER A 267 -8.19 7.71 -3.88
C SER A 267 -7.44 7.84 -5.20
N ASP A 268 -7.44 9.04 -5.78
CA ASP A 268 -6.63 9.37 -6.96
C ASP A 268 -5.13 9.20 -6.68
N TYR A 269 -4.68 9.45 -5.45
CA TYR A 269 -3.28 9.31 -5.05
C TYR A 269 -2.82 7.86 -5.06
N VAL A 270 -3.61 6.95 -4.45
CA VAL A 270 -3.32 5.52 -4.45
C VAL A 270 -3.36 4.96 -5.87
N GLU A 271 -4.34 5.38 -6.67
CA GLU A 271 -4.43 5.02 -8.09
C GLU A 271 -3.17 5.47 -8.85
N TRP A 272 -2.74 6.71 -8.67
CA TRP A 272 -1.58 7.28 -9.35
C TRP A 272 -0.30 6.51 -9.01
N LEU A 273 0.01 6.34 -7.71
CA LEU A 273 1.21 5.63 -7.26
C LEU A 273 1.27 4.20 -7.77
N VAL A 274 0.13 3.50 -7.75
CA VAL A 274 0.07 2.12 -8.24
C VAL A 274 0.20 2.07 -9.76
N LYS A 275 -0.46 2.96 -10.51
CA LYS A 275 -0.35 2.98 -11.97
C LYS A 275 1.04 3.37 -12.48
N SER A 276 1.72 4.28 -11.78
CA SER A 276 3.05 4.75 -12.15
C SER A 276 4.13 3.70 -11.87
N ALA A 277 4.01 2.89 -10.83
CA ALA A 277 5.01 1.87 -10.49
C ALA A 277 5.22 0.76 -11.54
N GLU A 278 6.44 0.25 -11.66
CA GLU A 278 6.78 -0.89 -12.53
C GLU A 278 6.59 -2.23 -11.83
N PHE A 279 6.67 -2.23 -10.50
CA PHE A 279 6.42 -3.40 -9.67
C PHE A 279 5.45 -3.10 -8.54
N VAL A 280 4.39 -3.90 -8.43
CA VAL A 280 3.50 -3.86 -7.27
C VAL A 280 3.52 -5.20 -6.55
N PHE A 281 3.84 -5.17 -5.26
CA PHE A 281 3.92 -6.34 -4.41
C PHE A 281 2.86 -6.30 -3.31
N VAL A 282 1.97 -7.28 -3.27
CA VAL A 282 0.95 -7.43 -2.24
C VAL A 282 1.49 -8.30 -1.11
N ALA A 283 1.61 -7.73 0.09
CA ALA A 283 2.11 -8.43 1.26
C ALA A 283 1.15 -9.53 1.76
N GLY A 284 1.66 -10.39 2.64
CA GLY A 284 0.82 -11.31 3.41
C GLY A 284 -0.18 -10.58 4.31
N GLY A 285 -1.13 -11.32 4.89
CA GLY A 285 -2.22 -10.76 5.68
C GLY A 285 -3.47 -11.63 5.59
N ASP A 286 -4.62 -10.98 5.50
CA ASP A 286 -5.92 -11.61 5.26
C ASP A 286 -6.40 -11.27 3.84
N GLN A 287 -6.56 -12.29 3.00
CA GLN A 287 -7.00 -12.09 1.62
C GLN A 287 -8.45 -11.58 1.52
N SER A 288 -9.30 -11.88 2.51
CA SER A 288 -10.68 -11.39 2.56
C SER A 288 -10.71 -9.87 2.80
N ALA A 289 -9.77 -9.35 3.61
CA ALA A 289 -9.61 -7.92 3.80
C ALA A 289 -9.23 -7.19 2.50
N TYR A 290 -8.32 -7.77 1.70
CA TYR A 290 -7.96 -7.22 0.39
C TYR A 290 -9.15 -7.20 -0.57
N LEU A 291 -9.90 -8.30 -0.66
CA LEU A 291 -11.09 -8.34 -1.53
C LEU A 291 -12.13 -7.29 -1.11
N ASN A 292 -12.47 -7.24 0.18
CA ASN A 292 -13.46 -6.32 0.72
C ASN A 292 -13.10 -4.84 0.47
N ALA A 293 -11.81 -4.50 0.60
CA ALA A 293 -11.33 -3.14 0.39
C ALA A 293 -11.13 -2.78 -1.09
N TRP A 294 -10.65 -3.72 -1.93
CA TRP A 294 -10.09 -3.37 -3.25
C TRP A 294 -10.96 -3.80 -4.43
N GLU A 295 -11.84 -4.80 -4.28
CA GLU A 295 -12.61 -5.30 -5.42
C GLU A 295 -13.51 -4.21 -6.00
N ASN A 296 -13.48 -4.03 -7.33
CA ASN A 296 -14.25 -3.03 -8.05
C ASN A 296 -13.95 -1.59 -7.57
N THR A 297 -12.67 -1.27 -7.40
CA THR A 297 -12.19 0.08 -7.06
C THR A 297 -11.13 0.57 -8.06
N LYS A 298 -10.73 1.84 -7.94
CA LYS A 298 -9.61 2.39 -8.71
C LYS A 298 -8.30 1.62 -8.46
N LEU A 299 -8.06 1.15 -7.24
CA LEU A 299 -6.89 0.34 -6.91
C LEU A 299 -6.86 -1.00 -7.69
N SER A 300 -7.98 -1.75 -7.75
CA SER A 300 -8.00 -2.99 -8.56
C SER A 300 -7.77 -2.71 -10.05
N ALA A 301 -8.29 -1.60 -10.57
CA ALA A 301 -8.04 -1.18 -11.95
C ALA A 301 -6.58 -0.74 -12.17
N ALA A 302 -5.97 -0.09 -11.18
CA ALA A 302 -4.56 0.31 -11.20
C ALA A 302 -3.62 -0.90 -11.19
N LEU A 303 -3.90 -1.92 -10.37
CA LEU A 303 -3.17 -3.19 -10.37
C LEU A 303 -3.23 -3.88 -11.75
N GLN A 304 -4.42 -3.93 -12.36
CA GLN A 304 -4.56 -4.46 -13.72
C GLN A 304 -3.74 -3.64 -14.73
N HIS A 305 -3.77 -2.32 -14.62
CA HIS A 305 -3.00 -1.42 -15.48
C HIS A 305 -1.49 -1.68 -15.41
N VAL A 306 -0.93 -1.96 -14.21
CA VAL A 306 0.49 -2.31 -14.05
C VAL A 306 0.86 -3.55 -14.86
N TYR A 307 0.03 -4.60 -14.78
CA TYR A 307 0.23 -5.79 -15.60
C TYR A 307 0.10 -5.47 -17.10
N ASP A 308 -0.95 -4.74 -17.49
CA ASP A 308 -1.23 -4.43 -18.89
C ASP A 308 -0.15 -3.55 -19.54
N LYS A 309 0.48 -2.63 -18.80
CA LYS A 309 1.59 -1.80 -19.30
C LYS A 309 2.92 -2.56 -19.41
N GLY A 310 2.99 -3.82 -18.97
CA GLY A 310 4.19 -4.65 -19.02
C GLY A 310 5.00 -4.69 -17.73
N GLY A 311 4.45 -4.19 -16.61
CA GLY A 311 5.07 -4.29 -15.30
C GLY A 311 4.85 -5.65 -14.65
N VAL A 312 5.26 -5.75 -13.39
CA VAL A 312 5.08 -6.95 -12.56
C VAL A 312 4.06 -6.68 -11.46
N ILE A 313 3.11 -7.60 -11.30
CA ILE A 313 2.28 -7.69 -10.10
C ILE A 313 2.65 -8.96 -9.35
N GLY A 314 2.76 -8.89 -8.03
CA GLY A 314 3.12 -10.08 -7.25
C GLY A 314 2.56 -10.04 -5.85
N GLY A 315 2.72 -11.14 -5.15
CA GLY A 315 2.38 -11.18 -3.74
C GLY A 315 2.75 -12.47 -3.04
N THR A 316 2.73 -12.41 -1.72
CA THR A 316 3.07 -13.53 -0.84
C THR A 316 1.89 -13.88 0.06
N SER A 317 1.68 -15.18 0.31
CA SER A 317 0.59 -15.65 1.16
C SER A 317 -0.79 -15.12 0.69
N ALA A 318 -1.47 -14.28 1.48
CA ALA A 318 -2.70 -13.60 1.07
C ALA A 318 -2.55 -12.78 -0.22
N GLY A 319 -1.38 -12.16 -0.45
CA GLY A 319 -1.12 -11.44 -1.70
C GLY A 319 -1.04 -12.35 -2.94
N MET A 320 -0.60 -13.59 -2.79
CA MET A 320 -0.67 -14.59 -3.87
C MET A 320 -2.12 -15.01 -4.17
N ALA A 321 -3.01 -14.94 -3.17
CA ALA A 321 -4.44 -15.22 -3.36
C ALA A 321 -5.08 -14.22 -4.36
N VAL A 322 -4.69 -12.95 -4.30
CA VAL A 322 -5.17 -11.88 -5.17
C VAL A 322 -4.88 -12.14 -6.66
N MET A 323 -3.84 -12.93 -6.98
CA MET A 323 -3.43 -13.21 -8.36
C MET A 323 -4.28 -14.28 -9.05
N GLY A 324 -4.99 -15.12 -8.28
CA GLY A 324 -5.84 -16.17 -8.83
C GLY A 324 -7.09 -15.59 -9.49
N SER A 325 -7.56 -16.19 -10.59
CA SER A 325 -8.85 -15.82 -11.18
C SER A 325 -10.04 -16.21 -10.29
N THR A 326 -9.82 -17.13 -9.35
CA THR A 326 -10.75 -17.49 -8.27
C THR A 326 -9.98 -17.47 -6.96
N MET A 327 -10.47 -16.71 -5.99
CA MET A 327 -9.80 -16.53 -4.70
C MET A 327 -10.49 -17.36 -3.62
N TYR A 328 -9.71 -18.07 -2.79
CA TYR A 328 -10.21 -18.69 -1.57
C TYR A 328 -10.44 -17.63 -0.50
N ASP A 329 -11.70 -17.42 -0.12
CA ASP A 329 -12.16 -16.25 0.63
C ASP A 329 -12.90 -16.66 1.91
N PRO A 330 -12.17 -16.98 3.00
CA PRO A 330 -12.76 -17.40 4.26
C PRO A 330 -13.29 -16.22 5.10
N ASP A 331 -13.90 -15.20 4.49
CA ASP A 331 -14.38 -14.02 5.22
C ASP A 331 -15.38 -14.39 6.32
N GLY A 332 -15.08 -13.97 7.55
CA GLY A 332 -15.89 -14.25 8.73
C GLY A 332 -15.98 -15.74 9.12
N ILE A 333 -15.21 -16.63 8.51
CA ILE A 333 -15.24 -18.08 8.78
C ILE A 333 -13.84 -18.66 9.03
N LEU A 334 -13.79 -19.87 9.58
CA LEU A 334 -12.52 -20.56 9.81
C LEU A 334 -11.88 -21.01 8.49
N GLY A 335 -10.55 -21.04 8.46
CA GLY A 335 -9.79 -21.53 7.32
C GLY A 335 -9.97 -23.04 7.10
N ALA A 336 -10.05 -23.45 5.83
CA ALA A 336 -10.22 -24.83 5.42
C ALA A 336 -9.01 -25.70 5.81
N VAL A 337 -9.32 -26.80 6.49
CA VAL A 337 -8.37 -27.85 6.88
C VAL A 337 -8.64 -29.09 6.02
N SER A 338 -7.58 -29.68 5.43
CA SER A 338 -7.71 -30.80 4.48
C SER A 338 -8.54 -31.96 5.03
N SER A 339 -8.24 -32.43 6.24
CA SER A 339 -8.96 -33.55 6.86
C SER A 339 -10.44 -33.27 7.15
N GLU A 340 -10.85 -32.01 7.21
CA GLU A 340 -12.24 -31.62 7.43
C GLU A 340 -12.99 -31.50 6.11
N VAL A 341 -12.45 -30.73 5.16
CA VAL A 341 -13.15 -30.39 3.92
C VAL A 341 -13.28 -31.58 2.97
N VAL A 342 -12.40 -32.59 3.05
CA VAL A 342 -12.58 -33.83 2.28
C VAL A 342 -13.83 -34.60 2.70
N THR A 343 -14.32 -34.43 3.92
CA THR A 343 -15.51 -35.15 4.42
C THR A 343 -16.84 -34.54 3.98
N ASN A 344 -16.82 -33.30 3.46
CA ASN A 344 -18.02 -32.61 2.98
C ASN A 344 -17.67 -31.67 1.83
N TYR A 345 -18.16 -31.98 0.62
CA TYR A 345 -17.94 -31.17 -0.58
C TYR A 345 -18.32 -29.68 -0.41
N CYS A 346 -19.31 -29.36 0.41
CA CYS A 346 -19.72 -27.98 0.71
C CYS A 346 -19.49 -27.65 2.18
N HIS A 347 -18.34 -28.07 2.74
CA HIS A 347 -17.93 -27.73 4.09
C HIS A 347 -18.03 -26.23 4.32
N SER A 348 -18.47 -25.81 5.50
CA SER A 348 -18.78 -24.40 5.79
C SER A 348 -17.57 -23.45 5.78
N THR A 349 -16.35 -24.00 5.68
CA THR A 349 -15.09 -23.25 5.55
C THR A 349 -14.68 -23.05 4.09
N LEU A 350 -15.48 -23.51 3.12
CA LEU A 350 -15.23 -23.39 1.70
C LEU A 350 -16.05 -22.25 1.10
N ASN A 351 -15.44 -21.07 1.03
CA ASN A 351 -15.99 -19.93 0.33
C ASN A 351 -14.99 -19.45 -0.73
N PHE A 352 -15.51 -19.07 -1.89
CA PHE A 352 -14.72 -18.66 -3.05
C PHE A 352 -15.34 -17.43 -3.67
N SER A 353 -14.49 -16.48 -4.00
CA SER A 353 -14.85 -15.22 -4.65
C SER A 353 -14.15 -15.12 -6.00
N GLN A 354 -14.72 -14.34 -6.91
CA GLN A 354 -14.08 -14.05 -8.19
C GLN A 354 -12.79 -13.27 -7.94
N GLY A 355 -11.72 -13.59 -8.68
CA GLY A 355 -10.47 -12.84 -8.62
C GLY A 355 -10.63 -11.40 -9.14
N MET A 356 -9.84 -10.48 -8.62
CA MET A 356 -9.89 -9.05 -8.97
C MET A 356 -9.10 -8.70 -10.23
N LEU A 357 -8.22 -9.60 -10.68
CA LEU A 357 -7.28 -9.38 -11.78
C LEU A 357 -7.52 -10.38 -12.92
N SER A 358 -7.29 -9.90 -14.14
CA SER A 358 -7.37 -10.68 -15.37
C SER A 358 -5.97 -10.89 -15.93
N VAL A 359 -5.29 -11.92 -15.43
CA VAL A 359 -3.99 -12.38 -15.94
C VAL A 359 -4.23 -13.61 -16.81
N PRO A 360 -4.04 -13.54 -18.15
CA PRO A 360 -4.39 -14.64 -19.06
C PRO A 360 -3.79 -16.00 -18.68
N ALA A 361 -2.50 -16.04 -18.31
CA ALA A 361 -1.83 -17.26 -17.88
C ALA A 361 -2.42 -17.88 -16.60
N LEU A 362 -3.00 -17.05 -15.73
CA LEU A 362 -3.64 -17.44 -14.49
C LEU A 362 -5.16 -17.55 -14.62
N ALA A 363 -5.71 -17.50 -15.83
CA ALA A 363 -7.12 -17.80 -16.06
C ALA A 363 -7.45 -19.22 -15.56
N ASN A 364 -8.65 -19.36 -14.97
CA ASN A 364 -9.14 -20.59 -14.37
C ASN A 364 -8.20 -21.13 -13.28
N THR A 365 -7.67 -20.27 -12.42
CA THR A 365 -6.71 -20.65 -11.39
C THR A 365 -7.21 -20.26 -10.00
N VAL A 366 -7.12 -21.22 -9.08
CA VAL A 366 -7.14 -20.96 -7.63
C VAL A 366 -5.71 -21.07 -7.13
N THR A 367 -5.28 -20.17 -6.24
CA THR A 367 -3.97 -20.27 -5.60
C THR A 367 -4.08 -20.79 -4.17
N ASP A 368 -3.05 -21.50 -3.71
CA ASP A 368 -2.91 -21.95 -2.33
C ASP A 368 -1.47 -21.70 -1.85
N THR A 369 -1.30 -21.32 -0.58
CA THR A 369 -0.01 -20.90 0.01
C THR A 369 0.30 -21.70 1.26
N HIS A 370 1.49 -21.57 1.85
CA HIS A 370 1.93 -22.34 3.02
C HIS A 370 1.64 -23.84 2.88
N PHE A 371 1.81 -24.34 1.65
CA PHE A 371 1.05 -25.48 1.16
C PHE A 371 1.47 -26.80 1.81
N TYR A 372 2.78 -27.08 1.79
CA TYR A 372 3.34 -28.26 2.43
C TYR A 372 3.26 -28.14 3.95
N GLU A 373 3.60 -26.97 4.49
CA GLU A 373 3.73 -26.70 5.93
C GLU A 373 2.42 -26.88 6.69
N ARG A 374 1.28 -26.70 6.01
CA ARG A 374 -0.05 -26.75 6.61
C ARG A 374 -0.91 -27.92 6.11
N ASP A 375 -0.31 -28.94 5.47
CA ASP A 375 -1.01 -30.10 4.89
C ASP A 375 -2.24 -29.68 4.04
N ARG A 376 -2.02 -28.84 3.03
CA ARG A 376 -3.09 -28.26 2.20
C ARG A 376 -3.42 -29.03 0.92
N MET A 377 -2.86 -30.22 0.71
CA MET A 377 -3.16 -31.01 -0.50
C MET A 377 -4.64 -31.39 -0.60
N GLY A 378 -5.22 -31.93 0.48
CA GLY A 378 -6.61 -32.36 0.49
C GLY A 378 -7.58 -31.22 0.25
N ARG A 379 -7.36 -30.06 0.91
CA ARG A 379 -8.20 -28.88 0.66
C ARG A 379 -8.04 -28.35 -0.77
N SER A 380 -6.84 -28.36 -1.34
CA SER A 380 -6.62 -27.92 -2.71
C SER A 380 -7.25 -28.86 -3.74
N MET A 381 -7.27 -30.17 -3.49
CA MET A 381 -8.06 -31.10 -4.31
C MET A 381 -9.56 -30.82 -4.22
N VAL A 382 -10.07 -30.46 -3.04
CA VAL A 382 -11.46 -30.03 -2.87
C VAL A 382 -11.69 -28.67 -3.55
N PHE A 383 -10.73 -27.74 -3.50
CA PHE A 383 -10.82 -26.46 -4.21
C PHE A 383 -10.97 -26.71 -5.70
N LEU A 384 -10.12 -27.55 -6.30
CA LEU A 384 -10.22 -27.94 -7.70
C LEU A 384 -11.59 -28.57 -8.02
N ALA A 385 -12.06 -29.48 -7.17
CA ALA A 385 -13.35 -30.14 -7.33
C ALA A 385 -14.54 -29.16 -7.29
N ARG A 386 -14.36 -27.98 -6.67
CA ARG A 386 -15.37 -26.91 -6.54
C ARG A 386 -15.37 -25.93 -7.71
N GLN A 387 -14.45 -26.08 -8.66
CA GLN A 387 -14.36 -25.24 -9.85
C GLN A 387 -14.83 -25.95 -11.12
N ALA A 388 -14.89 -25.21 -12.23
CA ALA A 388 -15.08 -25.79 -13.55
C ALA A 388 -13.92 -26.71 -13.93
N THR A 389 -14.16 -27.70 -14.78
CA THR A 389 -13.20 -28.80 -15.08
C THR A 389 -11.87 -28.33 -15.67
N ASN A 390 -11.85 -27.19 -16.35
CA ASN A 390 -10.66 -26.56 -16.93
C ASN A 390 -9.84 -25.74 -15.92
N HIS A 391 -10.24 -25.71 -14.64
CA HIS A 391 -9.46 -25.03 -13.62
C HIS A 391 -8.20 -25.81 -13.23
N LYS A 392 -7.26 -25.06 -12.65
CA LYS A 392 -6.06 -25.55 -12.00
C LYS A 392 -5.91 -24.93 -10.62
N VAL A 393 -5.18 -25.60 -9.74
CA VAL A 393 -4.73 -25.05 -8.47
C VAL A 393 -3.22 -24.88 -8.55
N ILE A 394 -2.72 -23.67 -8.29
CA ILE A 394 -1.29 -23.40 -8.13
C ILE A 394 -1.01 -23.22 -6.64
N ALA A 395 -0.24 -24.15 -6.09
CA ALA A 395 0.00 -24.27 -4.67
C ALA A 395 1.48 -24.10 -4.35
N ALA A 396 1.83 -23.13 -3.50
CA ALA A 396 3.21 -22.80 -3.18
C ALA A 396 3.54 -23.10 -1.72
N SER A 397 4.64 -23.81 -1.51
CA SER A 397 5.23 -24.01 -0.17
C SER A 397 5.95 -22.73 0.29
N GLU A 398 6.20 -22.60 1.59
CA GLU A 398 6.91 -21.43 2.12
C GLU A 398 8.32 -21.31 1.51
N GLY A 399 8.88 -20.09 1.43
CA GLY A 399 10.23 -19.87 0.89
C GLY A 399 10.39 -20.23 -0.60
N THR A 400 9.28 -20.28 -1.33
CA THR A 400 9.23 -20.64 -2.76
C THR A 400 8.31 -19.72 -3.52
N SER A 401 8.65 -19.49 -4.79
CA SER A 401 7.92 -18.64 -5.71
C SER A 401 7.80 -19.25 -7.10
N LEU A 402 6.78 -18.81 -7.83
CA LEU A 402 6.59 -19.06 -9.26
C LEU A 402 6.54 -17.70 -9.97
N PHE A 403 7.50 -17.43 -10.83
CA PHE A 403 7.48 -16.25 -11.70
C PHE A 403 6.84 -16.61 -13.04
N VAL A 404 5.75 -15.94 -13.40
CA VAL A 404 4.89 -16.26 -14.55
C VAL A 404 4.97 -15.12 -15.56
N GLU A 405 5.41 -15.44 -16.78
CA GLU A 405 5.50 -14.50 -17.89
C GLU A 405 4.20 -14.43 -18.71
N ALA A 406 4.05 -13.38 -19.53
CA ALA A 406 2.84 -13.12 -20.32
C ALA A 406 2.44 -14.27 -21.27
N ASP A 407 3.42 -15.02 -21.79
CA ASP A 407 3.21 -16.17 -22.68
C ASP A 407 2.81 -17.46 -21.91
N GLY A 408 2.71 -17.36 -20.58
CA GLY A 408 2.37 -18.43 -19.66
C GLY A 408 3.54 -19.28 -19.21
N ASN A 409 4.76 -19.05 -19.70
CA ASN A 409 5.94 -19.70 -19.15
C ASN A 409 6.13 -19.27 -17.70
N ALA A 410 6.30 -20.26 -16.82
CA ALA A 410 6.45 -20.03 -15.39
C ALA A 410 7.63 -20.82 -14.85
N THR A 411 8.50 -20.16 -14.08
CA THR A 411 9.72 -20.76 -13.53
C THR A 411 9.71 -20.68 -12.01
N VAL A 412 10.11 -21.78 -11.36
CA VAL A 412 10.20 -21.86 -9.90
C VAL A 412 11.53 -21.28 -9.41
N VAL A 413 11.44 -20.47 -8.36
CA VAL A 413 12.59 -19.90 -7.66
C VAL A 413 12.37 -20.02 -6.15
N GLY A 414 13.37 -20.49 -5.41
CA GLY A 414 13.30 -20.66 -3.97
C GLY A 414 13.87 -21.99 -3.51
N SER A 415 13.55 -22.40 -2.29
CA SER A 415 14.17 -23.59 -1.67
C SER A 415 13.31 -24.85 -1.71
N TYR A 416 12.01 -24.71 -1.92
CA TYR A 416 11.04 -25.79 -1.81
C TYR A 416 10.18 -25.85 -3.09
N GLU A 417 8.90 -26.20 -2.95
CA GLU A 417 8.13 -26.73 -4.06
C GLU A 417 6.93 -25.89 -4.46
N ILE A 418 6.70 -25.83 -5.77
CA ILE A 418 5.42 -25.45 -6.37
C ILE A 418 4.70 -26.71 -6.81
N TYR A 419 3.40 -26.74 -6.56
CA TYR A 419 2.48 -27.78 -6.98
C TYR A 419 1.45 -27.21 -7.93
N VAL A 420 1.18 -27.90 -9.04
CA VAL A 420 0.07 -27.57 -9.95
C VAL A 420 -0.86 -28.76 -10.02
N LEU A 421 -2.11 -28.58 -9.57
CA LEU A 421 -3.15 -29.60 -9.63
C LEU A 421 -4.12 -29.28 -10.76
N TYR A 422 -4.44 -30.25 -11.61
CA TYR A 422 -5.39 -30.06 -12.70
C TYR A 422 -6.06 -31.38 -13.12
N ASN A 423 -7.17 -31.25 -13.86
CA ASN A 423 -7.84 -32.41 -14.46
C ASN A 423 -7.12 -32.87 -15.73
N GLY A 424 -6.51 -34.05 -15.71
CA GLY A 424 -6.08 -34.75 -16.91
C GLY A 424 -7.19 -35.66 -17.47
N THR A 425 -6.82 -36.46 -18.47
CA THR A 425 -7.76 -37.35 -19.16
C THR A 425 -8.38 -38.42 -18.25
N SER A 426 -7.63 -38.88 -17.24
CA SER A 426 -8.05 -39.92 -16.29
C SER A 426 -8.87 -39.37 -15.12
N SER A 427 -8.88 -38.05 -14.91
CA SER A 427 -9.45 -37.43 -13.73
C SER A 427 -10.96 -37.65 -13.64
N ASN A 428 -11.43 -38.04 -12.47
CA ASN A 428 -12.82 -38.37 -12.24
C ASN A 428 -13.30 -37.93 -10.85
N LEU A 429 -14.11 -36.88 -10.81
CA LEU A 429 -14.85 -36.48 -9.61
C LEU A 429 -16.05 -37.41 -9.43
N GLN A 430 -15.81 -38.56 -8.79
CA GLN A 430 -16.82 -39.60 -8.55
C GLN A 430 -17.91 -39.13 -7.57
N GLN A 431 -17.56 -38.32 -6.56
CA GLN A 431 -18.51 -37.78 -5.59
C GLN A 431 -18.15 -36.34 -5.24
N GLY A 432 -19.03 -35.41 -5.65
CA GLY A 432 -18.89 -33.97 -5.44
C GLY A 432 -20.26 -33.32 -5.20
N GLN A 433 -20.98 -33.77 -4.17
CA GLN A 433 -22.31 -33.27 -3.79
C GLN A 433 -22.28 -32.73 -2.36
N CYS A 434 -22.96 -31.61 -2.10
CA CYS A 434 -23.01 -31.02 -0.77
C CYS A 434 -23.51 -32.03 0.29
N GLY A 435 -22.90 -32.02 1.48
CA GLY A 435 -23.24 -32.94 2.57
C GLY A 435 -22.65 -34.34 2.44
N SER A 436 -21.84 -34.59 1.40
CA SER A 436 -21.16 -35.87 1.17
C SER A 436 -19.64 -35.74 1.18
N PRO A 437 -18.91 -36.80 1.58
CA PRO A 437 -17.47 -36.90 1.36
C PRO A 437 -17.09 -36.76 -0.10
N VAL A 438 -15.94 -36.12 -0.34
CA VAL A 438 -15.38 -35.92 -1.68
C VAL A 438 -14.61 -37.17 -2.09
N ILE A 439 -14.95 -37.71 -3.26
CA ILE A 439 -14.19 -38.79 -3.91
C ILE A 439 -13.75 -38.27 -5.26
N TYR A 440 -12.46 -38.01 -5.40
CA TYR A 440 -11.86 -37.41 -6.58
C TYR A 440 -10.63 -38.20 -6.96
N ASN A 441 -10.71 -38.88 -8.10
CA ASN A 441 -9.72 -39.83 -8.54
C ASN A 441 -8.84 -39.26 -9.65
N ASN A 442 -7.56 -39.62 -9.63
CA ASN A 442 -6.62 -39.44 -10.73
C ASN A 442 -6.46 -37.99 -11.19
N VAL A 443 -6.40 -37.05 -10.24
CA VAL A 443 -6.03 -35.65 -10.49
C VAL A 443 -4.53 -35.59 -10.78
N ASN A 444 -4.14 -34.87 -11.82
CA ASN A 444 -2.73 -34.67 -12.13
C ASN A 444 -2.13 -33.69 -11.13
N ARG A 445 -1.06 -34.10 -10.45
CA ARG A 445 -0.22 -33.26 -9.60
C ARG A 445 1.13 -33.13 -10.29
N VAL A 446 1.52 -31.91 -10.62
CA VAL A 446 2.88 -31.57 -11.04
C VAL A 446 3.59 -30.95 -9.85
N LYS A 447 4.80 -31.44 -9.54
CA LYS A 447 5.71 -30.91 -8.54
C LYS A 447 6.91 -30.29 -9.25
N LEU A 448 7.19 -29.05 -8.93
CA LEU A 448 8.28 -28.26 -9.50
C LEU A 448 9.19 -27.76 -8.38
N LEU A 449 10.50 -27.87 -8.60
CA LEU A 449 11.58 -27.38 -7.76
C LEU A 449 12.28 -26.20 -8.45
N SER A 450 13.12 -25.48 -7.71
CA SER A 450 13.88 -24.34 -8.25
C SER A 450 14.57 -24.65 -9.58
N GLY A 451 14.38 -23.77 -10.57
CA GLY A 451 14.90 -23.91 -11.93
C GLY A 451 14.03 -24.76 -12.87
N GLN A 452 13.01 -25.47 -12.35
CA GLN A 452 12.01 -26.15 -13.18
C GLN A 452 10.92 -25.17 -13.62
N SER A 453 10.25 -25.52 -14.71
CA SER A 453 9.25 -24.68 -15.35
C SER A 453 8.03 -25.45 -15.83
N ILE A 454 6.94 -24.70 -15.96
CA ILE A 454 5.67 -25.11 -16.56
C ILE A 454 5.14 -23.97 -17.41
N ASN A 455 4.58 -24.28 -18.59
CA ASN A 455 3.78 -23.33 -19.33
C ASN A 455 2.31 -23.47 -18.91
N LEU A 456 1.75 -22.48 -18.23
CA LEU A 456 0.41 -22.54 -17.63
C LEU A 456 -0.75 -22.53 -18.64
N ASN A 457 -0.46 -22.21 -19.91
CA ASN A 457 -1.43 -22.24 -21.00
C ASN A 457 -1.54 -23.65 -21.62
N THR A 458 -0.43 -24.39 -21.67
CA THR A 458 -0.33 -25.70 -22.33
C THR A 458 -0.12 -26.87 -21.36
N LEU A 459 0.20 -26.57 -20.10
CA LEU A 459 0.61 -27.49 -19.05
C LEU A 459 1.87 -28.30 -19.38
N GLN A 460 2.65 -27.92 -20.40
CA GLN A 460 3.95 -28.54 -20.65
C GLN A 460 4.94 -28.15 -19.55
N HIS A 461 5.64 -29.13 -18.97
CA HIS A 461 6.58 -28.89 -17.87
C HIS A 461 7.78 -29.85 -17.90
N ASN A 462 8.78 -29.54 -17.06
CA ASN A 462 9.91 -30.43 -16.76
C ASN A 462 9.93 -30.90 -15.28
N GLY A 463 8.82 -30.69 -14.55
CA GLY A 463 8.58 -31.18 -13.20
C GLY A 463 8.21 -32.66 -13.10
N ASP A 464 8.06 -33.16 -11.87
CA ASP A 464 7.58 -34.51 -11.56
C ASP A 464 6.06 -34.54 -11.55
N GLU A 465 5.46 -35.44 -12.32
CA GLU A 465 4.01 -35.56 -12.43
C GLU A 465 3.52 -36.93 -12.01
N ILE A 466 2.52 -36.95 -11.12
CA ILE A 466 1.81 -38.15 -10.71
C ILE A 466 0.30 -37.91 -10.70
N GLU A 467 -0.46 -39.00 -10.75
CA GLU A 467 -1.90 -38.97 -10.46
C GLU A 467 -2.14 -39.17 -8.96
N ILE A 468 -2.94 -38.31 -8.35
CA ILE A 468 -3.36 -38.39 -6.95
C ILE A 468 -4.88 -38.46 -6.84
N SER A 469 -5.36 -39.12 -5.78
CA SER A 469 -6.77 -39.28 -5.48
C SER A 469 -7.06 -38.94 -4.02
N ILE A 470 -8.27 -38.47 -3.75
CA ILE A 470 -8.84 -38.37 -2.40
C ILE A 470 -10.13 -39.20 -2.27
N ASP A 471 -10.29 -39.86 -1.13
CA ASP A 471 -11.54 -40.48 -0.68
C ASP A 471 -11.84 -40.06 0.75
N GLY A 472 -12.65 -39.02 0.89
CA GLY A 472 -13.00 -38.40 2.17
C GLY A 472 -13.85 -39.27 3.11
N ARG A 473 -14.21 -40.50 2.71
CA ARG A 473 -14.82 -41.49 3.63
C ARG A 473 -13.79 -42.10 4.58
N ASN A 474 -12.51 -42.04 4.21
CA ASN A 474 -11.41 -42.68 4.92
C ASN A 474 -10.66 -41.67 5.80
N THR A 475 -10.10 -42.13 6.91
CA THR A 475 -9.21 -41.31 7.75
C THR A 475 -7.86 -41.06 7.08
N GLN A 476 -7.36 -42.03 6.32
CA GLN A 476 -6.24 -41.89 5.39
C GLN A 476 -6.83 -41.70 4.00
N PHE A 477 -7.06 -40.46 3.61
CA PHE A 477 -7.85 -40.13 2.42
C PHE A 477 -7.02 -39.98 1.15
N TYR A 478 -5.69 -39.92 1.21
CA TYR A 478 -4.85 -39.79 0.01
C TYR A 478 -4.48 -41.14 -0.62
N SER A 479 -4.42 -41.15 -1.95
CA SER A 479 -3.75 -42.19 -2.75
C SER A 479 -2.92 -41.53 -3.85
N PRO A 480 -1.59 -41.67 -3.90
CA PRO A 480 -0.75 -42.38 -2.93
C PRO A 480 -0.78 -41.72 -1.54
N THR A 481 -0.35 -42.45 -0.51
CA THR A 481 -0.36 -41.97 0.89
C THR A 481 0.49 -40.70 1.08
N SER A 482 1.52 -40.51 0.27
CA SER A 482 2.32 -39.28 0.21
C SER A 482 2.03 -38.55 -1.10
N PRO A 483 1.10 -37.58 -1.13
CA PRO A 483 0.73 -36.89 -2.36
C PRO A 483 1.71 -35.75 -2.74
N TYR A 484 2.59 -35.35 -1.82
CA TYR A 484 3.58 -34.27 -1.96
C TYR A 484 4.85 -34.65 -2.72
#